data_AF-A0A9P7X0V2-F1
#
_entry.id   AF-A0A9P7X0V2-F1
#
_cell.length_a   1.000
_cell.length_b   1.000
_cell.length_c   1.000
_cell.angle_alpha   90.00
_cell.angle_beta   90.00
_cell.angle_gamma   90.00
#
_symmetry.space_group_name_H-M   'P 1'
#
loop_
_entity.id
_entity.type
_entity.pdbx_description
1 polymer ?
#
loop_
_entity_poly.entity_id
_entity_poly.type
_entity_poly.pdbx_seq_one_letter_code
_entity_poly.pdbx_strand_id
1 'polypeptide(L)'
;MPGSKTFLGVHFNKFDYETVQKAYDMWLFLTKTAPLSYLLYEFLDYNFVASIPVDATALAHRTLDKTAFVGCMGFLDLAFVPEAQKLSEEIQKCMSSSSTESARSSIGYINYADHLAVDNATDANAQWAYGPNYPRLQQLKRKYDPEMVFNKWFCIKPADV
;
A
#
# COMPACT_ATOMS: atom_id res chain seq x y z
N MET A 1 14.57 14.10 -7.14
CA MET A 1 14.48 14.95 -5.94
C MET A 1 13.71 14.19 -4.87
N PRO A 2 14.04 14.31 -3.57
CA PRO A 2 13.08 13.94 -2.52
C PRO A 2 11.74 14.61 -2.83
N GLY A 3 10.64 13.84 -2.86
CA GLY A 3 9.30 14.36 -3.17
C GLY A 3 8.86 14.34 -4.65
N SER A 4 9.68 13.86 -5.60
CA SER A 4 9.27 13.76 -7.02
C SER A 4 8.71 12.37 -7.41
N LYS A 5 8.11 11.66 -6.45
CA LYS A 5 7.52 10.34 -6.64
C LYS A 5 6.46 10.01 -5.58
N THR A 6 5.55 9.11 -5.90
CA THR A 6 4.64 8.44 -4.95
C THR A 6 4.33 7.02 -5.45
N PHE A 7 4.20 6.05 -4.53
CA PHE A 7 3.86 4.67 -4.82
C PHE A 7 2.62 4.23 -4.07
N LEU A 8 1.74 3.51 -4.76
CA LEU A 8 0.55 2.93 -4.17
C LEU A 8 0.23 1.53 -4.66
N GLY A 9 0.22 0.59 -3.74
CA GLY A 9 -0.16 -0.79 -3.92
C GLY A 9 -1.61 -1.07 -3.54
N VAL A 10 -2.14 -2.15 -4.10
CA VAL A 10 -3.44 -2.73 -3.78
C VAL A 10 -3.38 -4.23 -3.97
N HIS A 11 -4.26 -4.95 -3.30
CA HIS A 11 -4.49 -6.35 -3.62
C HIS A 11 -5.61 -6.49 -4.66
N PHE A 12 -5.49 -7.46 -5.56
CA PHE A 12 -6.52 -7.82 -6.52
C PHE A 12 -6.64 -9.34 -6.62
N ASN A 13 -7.85 -9.83 -6.89
CA ASN A 13 -8.10 -11.26 -7.15
C ASN A 13 -8.94 -11.50 -8.39
N LYS A 14 -9.28 -10.44 -9.12
CA LYS A 14 -9.83 -10.50 -10.45
C LYS A 14 -8.98 -9.65 -11.38
N PHE A 15 -8.64 -10.20 -12.53
CA PHE A 15 -7.88 -9.54 -13.58
C PHE A 15 -8.67 -9.66 -14.89
N ASP A 16 -9.36 -8.58 -15.26
CA ASP A 16 -10.17 -8.51 -16.47
C ASP A 16 -9.76 -7.32 -17.35
N TYR A 17 -10.04 -7.46 -18.64
CA TYR A 17 -9.63 -6.49 -19.66
C TYR A 17 -10.19 -5.09 -19.39
N GLU A 18 -11.46 -4.97 -19.02
CA GLU A 18 -12.12 -3.67 -18.83
C GLU A 18 -11.44 -2.87 -17.71
N THR A 19 -11.19 -3.53 -16.58
CA THR A 19 -10.53 -2.93 -15.42
C THR A 19 -9.09 -2.51 -15.73
N VAL A 20 -8.34 -3.39 -16.41
CA VAL A 20 -6.94 -3.15 -16.77
C VAL A 20 -6.81 -2.03 -17.81
N GLN A 21 -7.68 -2.02 -18.83
CA GLN A 21 -7.71 -0.98 -19.85
C GLN A 21 -8.00 0.38 -19.22
N LYS A 22 -8.98 0.45 -18.31
CA LYS A 22 -9.32 1.70 -17.62
C LYS A 22 -8.14 2.20 -16.77
N ALA A 23 -7.48 1.33 -16.02
CA ALA A 23 -6.28 1.71 -15.25
C ALA A 23 -5.15 2.19 -16.18
N TYR A 24 -4.93 1.51 -17.31
CA TYR A 24 -3.96 1.90 -18.33
C TYR A 24 -4.24 3.29 -18.91
N ASP A 25 -5.49 3.61 -19.23
CA ASP A 25 -5.87 4.92 -19.79
C ASP A 25 -5.63 6.05 -18.77
N MET A 26 -5.95 5.80 -17.50
CA MET A 26 -5.66 6.73 -16.40
C MET A 26 -4.15 6.94 -16.22
N TRP A 27 -3.36 5.86 -16.29
CA TRP A 27 -1.90 5.95 -16.28
C TRP A 27 -1.34 6.68 -17.49
N LEU A 28 -1.87 6.46 -18.68
CA LEU A 28 -1.44 7.17 -19.89
C LEU A 28 -1.66 8.69 -19.74
N PHE A 29 -2.76 9.12 -19.11
CA PHE A 29 -2.95 10.52 -18.76
C PHE A 29 -1.88 11.01 -17.78
N LEU A 30 -1.61 10.26 -16.71
CA LEU A 30 -0.60 10.57 -15.70
C LEU A 30 0.80 10.78 -16.30
N THR A 31 1.19 9.96 -17.28
CA THR A 31 2.53 10.02 -17.91
C THR A 31 2.82 11.33 -18.65
N LYS A 32 1.81 12.13 -18.97
CA LYS A 32 2.01 13.46 -19.59
C LYS A 32 2.74 14.43 -18.66
N THR A 33 2.51 14.31 -17.35
CA THR A 33 3.09 15.18 -16.31
C THR A 33 4.14 14.46 -15.46
N ALA A 34 4.06 13.13 -15.41
CA ALA A 34 4.99 12.25 -14.69
C ALA A 34 5.49 11.13 -15.63
N PRO A 35 6.39 11.44 -16.58
CA PRO A 35 6.74 10.54 -17.69
C PRO A 35 7.49 9.27 -17.30
N LEU A 36 7.97 9.16 -16.06
CA LEU A 36 8.62 7.94 -15.56
C LEU A 36 7.66 7.04 -14.78
N SER A 37 6.36 7.35 -14.80
CA SER A 37 5.34 6.59 -14.09
C SER A 37 5.08 5.23 -14.74
N TYR A 38 4.61 4.26 -13.96
CA TYR A 38 4.30 2.91 -14.42
C TYR A 38 3.14 2.28 -13.64
N LEU A 39 2.49 1.32 -14.28
CA LEU A 39 1.61 0.34 -13.64
C LEU A 39 2.32 -1.00 -13.58
N LEU A 40 2.15 -1.72 -12.48
CA LEU A 40 2.74 -3.04 -12.30
C LEU A 40 1.72 -3.99 -11.66
N TYR A 41 1.59 -5.18 -12.23
CA TYR A 41 0.79 -6.28 -11.71
C TYR A 41 1.70 -7.47 -11.41
N GLU A 42 1.72 -7.93 -10.16
CA GLU A 42 2.57 -9.02 -9.70
C GLU A 42 1.81 -10.33 -9.70
N PHE A 43 2.13 -11.21 -10.64
CA PHE A 43 1.58 -12.57 -10.72
C PHE A 43 2.47 -13.58 -9.99
N LEU A 44 2.94 -13.23 -8.79
CA LEU A 44 3.71 -14.12 -7.94
C LEU A 44 2.82 -15.27 -7.42
N ASP A 45 3.40 -16.44 -7.19
CA ASP A 45 2.70 -17.53 -6.52
C ASP A 45 2.67 -17.28 -4.99
N TYR A 46 1.46 -17.11 -4.45
CA TYR A 46 1.24 -16.88 -3.02
C TYR A 46 0.80 -18.15 -2.28
N ASN A 47 0.70 -19.32 -2.93
CA ASN A 47 0.26 -20.56 -2.28
C ASN A 47 1.06 -20.87 -1.02
N PHE A 48 2.39 -20.80 -1.12
CA PHE A 48 3.26 -21.04 0.03
C PHE A 48 3.11 -19.93 1.08
N VAL A 49 3.08 -18.66 0.67
CA VAL A 49 2.93 -17.51 1.59
C VAL A 49 1.62 -17.58 2.37
N ALA A 50 0.53 -17.99 1.71
CA ALA A 50 -0.80 -18.15 2.27
C ALA A 50 -0.93 -19.39 3.18
N SER A 51 -0.12 -20.43 2.95
CA SER A 51 -0.10 -21.62 3.83
C SER A 51 0.50 -21.37 5.21
N ILE A 52 1.23 -20.27 5.39
CA ILE A 52 1.84 -19.92 6.68
C ILE A 52 0.77 -19.32 7.60
N PRO A 53 0.65 -19.77 8.86
CA PRO A 53 -0.25 -19.17 9.83
C PRO A 53 -0.06 -17.65 9.95
N VAL A 54 -1.15 -16.91 10.12
CA VAL A 54 -1.13 -15.43 10.16
C VAL A 54 -0.26 -14.89 11.29
N ASP A 55 -0.20 -15.59 12.42
CA ASP A 55 0.50 -15.23 13.65
C ASP A 55 1.97 -15.68 13.69
N ALA A 56 2.42 -16.45 12.69
CA ALA A 56 3.80 -16.92 12.60
C ALA A 56 4.79 -15.79 12.26
N THR A 57 4.33 -14.69 11.65
CA THR A 57 5.16 -13.51 11.31
C THR A 57 4.37 -12.22 11.46
N ALA A 58 4.98 -11.06 11.25
CA ALA A 58 4.27 -9.77 11.22
C ALA A 58 3.45 -9.53 9.94
N LEU A 59 3.70 -10.26 8.85
CA LEU A 59 2.94 -10.12 7.60
C LEU A 59 1.53 -10.68 7.78
N ALA A 60 0.53 -9.79 7.81
CA ALA A 60 -0.88 -10.15 7.96
C ALA A 60 -1.50 -10.73 6.69
N HIS A 61 -0.98 -10.38 5.51
CA HIS A 61 -1.49 -10.85 4.23
C HIS A 61 -1.15 -12.34 4.02
N ARG A 62 -2.17 -13.19 4.17
CA ARG A 62 -2.12 -14.64 3.99
C ARG A 62 -3.17 -15.16 3.00
N THR A 63 -3.65 -14.30 2.09
CA THR A 63 -4.62 -14.69 1.07
C THR A 63 -3.90 -15.01 -0.25
N LEU A 64 -4.67 -15.48 -1.24
CA LEU A 64 -4.17 -15.70 -2.60
C LEU A 64 -4.25 -14.44 -3.48
N ASP A 65 -4.69 -13.32 -2.89
CA ASP A 65 -4.80 -12.05 -3.61
C ASP A 65 -3.40 -11.63 -4.09
N LYS A 66 -3.35 -11.08 -5.30
CA LYS A 66 -2.13 -10.63 -5.96
C LYS A 66 -1.89 -9.16 -5.66
N THR A 67 -0.65 -8.71 -5.75
CA THR A 67 -0.31 -7.30 -5.55
C THR A 67 -0.23 -6.60 -6.90
N ALA A 68 -0.82 -5.40 -6.99
CA ALA A 68 -0.57 -4.48 -8.08
C ALA A 68 -0.24 -3.10 -7.51
N PHE A 69 0.50 -2.27 -8.23
CA PHE A 69 0.77 -0.92 -7.78
C PHE A 69 1.03 0.06 -8.92
N VAL A 70 0.75 1.33 -8.63
CA VAL A 70 1.11 2.47 -9.47
C VAL A 70 2.33 3.16 -8.87
N GLY A 71 3.35 3.34 -9.70
CA GLY A 71 4.45 4.24 -9.41
C GLY A 71 4.27 5.53 -10.19
N CYS A 72 4.02 6.63 -9.50
CA CYS A 72 3.97 7.96 -10.10
C CYS A 72 5.32 8.63 -9.90
N MET A 73 6.05 8.91 -10.98
CA MET A 73 7.46 9.31 -10.90
C MET A 73 7.86 10.34 -11.96
N GLY A 74 8.87 11.13 -11.62
CA GLY A 74 9.50 12.06 -12.56
C GLY A 74 8.67 13.32 -12.78
N PHE A 75 8.08 13.85 -11.71
CA PHE A 75 7.27 15.07 -11.78
C PHE A 75 8.06 16.18 -12.45
N LEU A 76 7.47 16.78 -13.48
CA LEU A 76 8.06 17.94 -14.17
C LEU A 76 7.93 19.22 -13.33
N ASP A 77 6.93 19.26 -12.44
CA ASP A 77 6.64 20.35 -11.51
C ASP A 77 6.21 19.77 -10.15
N LEU A 78 6.76 20.30 -9.05
CA LEU A 78 6.37 19.89 -7.69
C LEU A 78 4.98 20.40 -7.29
N ALA A 79 4.42 21.40 -7.98
CA ALA A 79 3.02 21.79 -7.80
C ALA A 79 2.05 20.66 -8.16
N PHE A 80 2.49 19.67 -8.94
CA PHE A 80 1.71 18.49 -9.31
C PHE A 80 1.54 17.48 -8.17
N VAL A 81 2.31 17.57 -7.08
CA VAL A 81 2.31 16.54 -6.00
C VAL A 81 0.89 16.20 -5.47
N PRO A 82 0.01 17.17 -5.15
CA PRO A 82 -1.33 16.84 -4.65
C PRO A 82 -2.19 16.12 -5.69
N GLU A 83 -2.07 16.51 -6.97
CA GLU A 83 -2.78 15.87 -8.07
C GLU A 83 -2.22 14.47 -8.36
N ALA A 84 -0.89 14.30 -8.29
CA ALA A 84 -0.21 13.02 -8.42
C ALA A 84 -0.68 12.03 -7.36
N GLN A 85 -0.84 12.46 -6.10
CA GLN A 85 -1.37 11.64 -5.01
C GLN A 85 -2.81 11.21 -5.31
N LYS A 86 -3.68 12.17 -5.62
CA LYS A 86 -5.08 11.91 -5.96
C LYS A 86 -5.22 10.94 -7.14
N LEU A 87 -4.52 11.18 -8.25
CA LEU A 87 -4.56 10.31 -9.42
C LEU A 87 -4.03 8.91 -9.10
N SER A 88 -2.97 8.80 -8.30
CA SER A 88 -2.44 7.51 -7.88
C SER A 88 -3.46 6.73 -7.05
N GLU A 89 -4.20 7.37 -6.14
CA GLU A 89 -5.28 6.72 -5.40
C GLU A 89 -6.44 6.27 -6.31
N GLU A 90 -6.83 7.10 -7.27
CA GLU A 90 -7.89 6.76 -8.23
C GLU A 90 -7.47 5.56 -9.10
N ILE A 91 -6.23 5.55 -9.59
CA ILE A 91 -5.66 4.44 -10.34
C ILE A 91 -5.63 3.17 -9.47
N GLN A 92 -5.08 3.26 -8.25
CA GLN A 92 -5.02 2.15 -7.30
C GLN A 92 -6.41 1.53 -7.09
N LYS A 93 -7.43 2.34 -6.79
CA LYS A 93 -8.82 1.88 -6.63
C LYS A 93 -9.38 1.24 -7.91
N CYS A 94 -9.03 1.79 -9.07
CA CYS A 94 -9.40 1.22 -10.36
C CYS A 94 -8.82 -0.18 -10.55
N MET A 95 -7.53 -0.39 -10.23
CA MET A 95 -6.81 -1.65 -10.45
C MET A 95 -7.45 -2.85 -9.73
N SER A 96 -8.17 -2.63 -8.62
CA SER A 96 -8.89 -3.67 -7.88
C SER A 96 -10.41 -3.60 -8.03
N SER A 97 -10.96 -2.70 -8.85
CA SER A 97 -12.39 -2.35 -8.84
C SER A 97 -13.34 -3.52 -9.15
N SER A 98 -12.87 -4.52 -9.90
CA SER A 98 -13.63 -5.73 -10.18
C SER A 98 -13.40 -6.88 -9.18
N SER A 99 -12.45 -6.71 -8.25
CA SER A 99 -12.11 -7.70 -7.22
C SER A 99 -13.11 -7.69 -6.04
N THR A 100 -12.97 -8.67 -5.15
CA THR A 100 -13.79 -8.76 -3.93
C THR A 100 -13.63 -7.54 -3.03
N GLU A 101 -14.60 -7.30 -2.13
CA GLU A 101 -14.53 -6.22 -1.14
C GLU A 101 -13.25 -6.30 -0.28
N SER A 102 -12.85 -7.51 0.11
CA SER A 102 -11.62 -7.73 0.90
C SER A 102 -10.35 -7.30 0.18
N ALA A 103 -10.26 -7.54 -1.13
CA ALA A 103 -9.12 -7.10 -1.93
C ALA A 103 -9.16 -5.58 -2.14
N ARG A 104 -10.35 -5.02 -2.42
CA ARG A 104 -10.57 -3.58 -2.63
C ARG A 104 -10.32 -2.72 -1.39
N SER A 105 -10.59 -3.25 -0.19
CA SER A 105 -10.36 -2.54 1.06
C SER A 105 -8.91 -2.66 1.57
N SER A 106 -8.07 -3.44 0.89
CA SER A 106 -6.67 -3.60 1.25
C SER A 106 -5.81 -2.43 0.77
N ILE A 107 -4.84 -2.02 1.59
CA ILE A 107 -3.79 -1.06 1.20
C ILE A 107 -2.62 -1.73 0.45
N GLY A 108 -2.80 -2.98 0.02
CA GLY A 108 -1.77 -3.75 -0.67
C GLY A 108 -0.61 -4.14 0.24
N TYR A 109 0.56 -4.37 -0.37
CA TYR A 109 1.80 -4.58 0.36
C TYR A 109 2.32 -3.23 0.87
N ILE A 110 2.53 -3.13 2.19
CA ILE A 110 2.82 -1.85 2.87
C ILE A 110 4.08 -1.14 2.35
N ASN A 111 5.05 -1.89 1.80
CA ASN A 111 6.25 -1.36 1.12
C ASN A 111 5.93 -0.53 -0.14
N TYR A 112 4.68 -0.53 -0.60
CA TYR A 112 4.19 0.26 -1.72
C TYR A 112 3.10 1.25 -1.27
N ALA A 113 3.18 1.83 -0.08
CA ALA A 113 2.11 2.67 0.47
C ALA A 113 2.62 4.05 0.94
N ASP A 114 3.40 4.73 0.10
CA ASP A 114 4.17 5.94 0.45
C ASP A 114 3.33 7.02 1.15
N HIS A 115 2.23 7.45 0.53
CA HIS A 115 1.45 8.58 1.05
C HIS A 115 0.45 8.16 2.15
N LEU A 116 0.27 6.85 2.40
CA LEU A 116 -0.49 6.35 3.55
C LEU A 116 0.38 6.23 4.80
N ALA A 117 1.70 6.17 4.62
CA ALA A 117 2.66 6.00 5.69
C ALA A 117 3.13 7.35 6.27
N VAL A 118 2.15 8.14 6.72
CA VAL A 118 2.31 9.47 7.31
C VAL A 118 2.51 9.40 8.83
N ASP A 119 2.77 10.54 9.47
CA ASP A 119 2.83 10.61 10.94
C ASP A 119 1.52 10.09 11.55
N ASN A 120 1.63 8.99 12.30
CA ASN A 120 0.51 8.23 12.88
C ASN A 120 -0.13 8.97 14.08
N ALA A 121 -0.84 10.06 13.82
CA ALA A 121 -1.71 10.68 14.81
C ALA A 121 -2.69 9.62 15.39
N THR A 122 -3.19 8.72 14.55
CA THR A 122 -3.99 7.55 14.91
C THR A 122 -3.29 6.25 14.49
N ASP A 123 -3.73 5.13 15.06
CA ASP A 123 -3.16 3.80 14.77
C ASP A 123 -3.82 3.12 13.57
N ALA A 124 -4.76 3.79 12.91
CA ALA A 124 -5.63 3.17 11.89
C ALA A 124 -4.82 2.53 10.75
N ASN A 125 -3.83 3.25 10.22
CA ASN A 125 -2.99 2.77 9.13
C ASN A 125 -2.09 1.62 9.58
N ALA A 126 -1.57 1.65 10.80
CA ALA A 126 -0.77 0.56 11.36
C ALA A 126 -1.63 -0.69 11.64
N GLN A 127 -2.86 -0.51 12.16
CA GLN A 127 -3.81 -1.60 12.34
C GLN A 127 -4.19 -2.25 11.01
N TRP A 128 -4.36 -1.47 9.95
CA TRP A 128 -4.60 -2.00 8.61
C TRP A 128 -3.38 -2.75 8.06
N ALA A 129 -2.18 -2.19 8.24
CA ALA A 129 -0.91 -2.77 7.80
C ALA A 129 -0.62 -4.14 8.44
N TYR A 130 -0.81 -4.24 9.76
CA TYR A 130 -0.40 -5.41 10.55
C TYR A 130 -1.58 -6.31 10.97
N GLY A 131 -2.82 -5.87 10.73
CA GLY A 131 -4.05 -6.64 10.97
C GLY A 131 -4.09 -7.26 12.38
N PRO A 132 -4.43 -8.57 12.49
CA PRO A 132 -4.53 -9.25 13.79
C PRO A 132 -3.21 -9.34 14.56
N ASN A 133 -2.07 -9.07 13.92
CA ASN A 133 -0.76 -9.10 14.57
C ASN A 133 -0.41 -7.79 15.29
N TYR A 134 -1.18 -6.71 15.09
CA TYR A 134 -0.89 -5.41 15.67
C TYR A 134 -0.74 -5.44 17.20
N PRO A 135 -1.64 -6.06 18.00
CA PRO A 135 -1.50 -6.05 19.47
C PRO A 135 -0.20 -6.67 19.98
N ARG A 136 0.27 -7.75 19.35
CA ARG A 136 1.55 -8.38 19.68
C ARG A 136 2.73 -7.45 19.35
N LEU A 137 2.64 -6.73 18.24
CA LEU A 137 3.66 -5.74 17.86
C LEU A 137 3.71 -4.57 18.84
N GLN A 138 2.56 -4.12 19.38
CA GLN A 138 2.52 -3.06 20.40
C GLN A 138 3.23 -3.49 21.69
N GLN A 139 3.09 -4.76 22.10
CA GLN A 139 3.81 -5.31 23.26
C GLN A 139 5.32 -5.35 23.02
N LEU A 140 5.75 -5.75 21.82
CA LEU A 140 7.18 -5.75 21.44
C LEU A 140 7.74 -4.32 21.40
N LYS A 141 6.97 -3.37 20.85
CA LYS A 141 7.33 -1.96 20.82
C LYS A 141 7.52 -1.41 22.23
N ARG A 142 6.60 -1.69 23.16
CA ARG A 142 6.74 -1.30 24.58
C ARG A 142 8.02 -1.87 25.22
N LYS A 143 8.39 -3.10 24.88
CA LYS A 143 9.59 -3.75 25.43
C LYS A 143 10.89 -3.14 24.89
N TYR A 144 10.94 -2.81 23.59
CA TYR A 144 12.19 -2.49 22.91
C TYR A 144 12.36 -1.02 22.52
N ASP A 145 11.28 -0.26 22.40
CA ASP A 145 11.28 1.17 22.10
C ASP A 145 10.08 1.89 22.76
N PRO A 146 10.01 1.90 24.11
CA PRO A 146 8.93 2.54 24.86
C PRO A 146 8.89 4.06 24.67
N GLU A 147 10.02 4.69 24.36
CA GLU A 147 10.15 6.14 24.19
C GLU A 147 9.88 6.61 22.75
N MET A 148 9.50 5.69 21.85
CA MET A 148 9.15 6.00 20.46
C MET A 148 10.28 6.71 19.69
N VAL A 149 11.53 6.28 19.93
CA VAL A 149 12.70 6.75 19.18
C VAL A 149 12.54 6.45 17.68
N PHE A 150 11.95 5.30 17.33
CA PHE A 150 11.66 4.91 15.95
C PHE A 150 10.17 5.14 15.62
N ASN A 151 9.85 6.31 15.03
CA ASN A 151 8.46 6.77 14.89
C ASN A 151 7.97 7.03 13.45
N LYS A 152 8.63 6.50 12.43
CA LYS A 152 8.30 6.78 11.03
C LYS A 152 7.46 5.69 10.37
N TRP A 153 6.84 6.05 9.24
CA TRP A 153 6.11 5.14 8.34
C TRP A 153 4.84 4.59 8.99
N PHE A 154 4.56 3.28 8.92
CA PHE A 154 3.50 2.64 9.71
C PHE A 154 3.95 2.37 11.15
N CYS A 155 4.20 3.45 11.89
CA CYS A 155 4.67 3.40 13.26
C CYS A 155 3.68 2.65 14.18
N ILE A 156 4.18 1.66 14.90
CA ILE A 156 3.46 0.93 15.94
C ILE A 156 3.52 1.73 17.24
N LYS A 157 2.37 2.02 17.85
CA LYS A 157 2.35 2.60 19.20
C LYS A 157 2.57 1.52 20.26
N PRO A 158 3.37 1.77 21.32
CA PRO A 158 3.49 0.87 22.46
C PRO A 158 2.13 0.53 23.04
N ALA A 159 1.98 -0.68 23.59
CA ALA A 159 0.77 -1.04 24.32
C ALA A 159 0.63 -0.15 25.57
N ASP A 160 -0.61 0.20 25.92
CA ASP A 160 -0.92 0.93 27.15
C ASP A 160 -0.43 0.17 28.39
N VAL A 161 -0.23 0.90 29.50
CA VAL A 161 0.37 0.36 30.73
C VAL A 161 -0.46 -0.73 31.36
#